data_AF-A0A061JBR6-F1
#
_entry.id   AF-A0A061JBR6-F1
#
_cell.length_a   1.000
_cell.length_b   1.000
_cell.length_c   1.000
_cell.angle_alpha   90.00
_cell.angle_beta   90.00
_cell.angle_gamma   90.00
#
_symmetry.space_group_name_H-M   'P 1'
#
loop_
_entity.id
_entity.type
_entity.pdbx_description
1 polymer ?
#
loop_
_entity_poly.entity_id
_entity_poly.type
_entity_poly.pdbx_seq_one_letter_code
_entity_poly.pdbx_strand_id
1 'polypeptide(L)'
;MVGERRNRLHFLNAGGYVARVWALKQAFMAYRTLIRIRKLWCDQSAWGMLYLWSITRNTSATPAMRLPFGLMGLDVHNSFFLSLHSMSLGRNIRLISPSAIDGAVVRSKLPFSLFFDLLDFPHATPAILHFNGIGRKGAVLLETLRNHTSWFVEAHRNEAALLKAREWLQRGARVSLHGIGGKGKEVLYSGVCRAGAFL
;
A
#
# COMPACT_ATOMS: atom_id res chain seq x y z
N MET A 1 16.38 -7.39 30.11
CA MET A 1 15.48 -7.44 28.93
C MET A 1 14.84 -6.07 28.76
N VAL A 2 15.47 -5.20 27.96
CA VAL A 2 15.06 -3.80 27.81
C VAL A 2 14.38 -3.65 26.45
N GLY A 3 13.08 -3.39 26.47
CA GLY A 3 12.39 -2.68 25.40
C GLY A 3 11.86 -3.51 24.23
N GLU A 4 10.86 -4.37 24.47
CA GLU A 4 9.80 -4.58 23.47
C GLU A 4 9.05 -3.26 23.29
N ARG A 5 9.63 -2.32 22.54
CA ARG A 5 8.97 -1.07 22.17
C ARG A 5 7.78 -1.42 21.29
N ARG A 6 6.59 -1.43 21.91
CA ARG A 6 5.25 -1.25 21.29
C ARG A 6 5.20 -1.70 19.84
N ASN A 7 4.79 -2.94 19.59
CA ASN A 7 4.30 -3.37 18.30
C ASN A 7 3.12 -2.47 17.87
N ARG A 8 3.39 -1.39 17.14
CA ARG A 8 2.42 -0.34 16.78
C ARG A 8 1.43 -0.76 15.69
N LEU A 9 1.60 -1.94 15.09
CA LEU A 9 0.88 -2.38 13.89
C LEU A 9 -0.12 -3.52 14.16
N HIS A 10 -0.64 -3.62 15.39
CA HIS A 10 -1.63 -4.63 15.80
C HIS A 10 -3.09 -4.26 15.53
N PHE A 11 -3.33 -3.12 14.88
CA PHE A 11 -4.68 -2.64 14.59
C PHE A 11 -5.01 -2.88 13.13
N LEU A 12 -6.27 -3.25 12.87
CA LEU A 12 -6.79 -3.37 11.51
C LEU A 12 -6.61 -2.05 10.77
N ASN A 13 -6.28 -2.12 9.48
CA ASN A 13 -6.32 -0.99 8.55
C ASN A 13 -7.14 -1.41 7.33
N ALA A 14 -8.23 -0.70 7.06
CA ALA A 14 -9.18 -1.03 5.99
C ALA A 14 -8.70 -0.62 4.59
N GLY A 15 -7.61 0.14 4.48
CA GLY A 15 -7.09 0.59 3.20
C GLY A 15 -6.43 -0.49 2.35
N GLY A 16 -6.28 -1.72 2.87
CA GLY A 16 -5.75 -2.84 2.10
C GLY A 16 -6.04 -4.20 2.72
N TYR A 17 -6.29 -5.20 1.88
CA TYR A 17 -6.43 -6.60 2.27
C TYR A 17 -6.03 -7.51 1.10
N VAL A 18 -5.57 -8.72 1.42
CA VAL A 18 -5.39 -9.82 0.46
C VAL A 18 -6.31 -10.94 0.89
N ALA A 19 -7.09 -11.47 -0.04
CA ALA A 19 -8.09 -12.49 0.28
C ALA A 19 -8.35 -13.44 -0.89
N ARG A 20 -8.77 -14.66 -0.57
CA ARG A 20 -9.43 -15.53 -1.55
C ARG A 20 -10.77 -14.90 -1.92
N VAL A 21 -11.12 -14.93 -3.21
CA VAL A 21 -12.32 -14.25 -3.73
C VAL A 21 -13.61 -14.67 -3.00
N TRP A 22 -13.76 -15.96 -2.68
CA TRP A 22 -14.93 -16.46 -1.96
C TRP A 22 -15.02 -15.90 -0.53
N ALA A 23 -13.88 -15.81 0.18
CA ALA A 23 -13.82 -15.31 1.55
C ALA A 23 -14.13 -13.80 1.57
N LEU A 24 -13.59 -13.09 0.58
CA LEU A 24 -13.86 -11.67 0.40
C LEU A 24 -15.35 -11.41 0.13
N LYS A 25 -15.98 -12.22 -0.75
CA LYS A 25 -17.41 -12.11 -1.04
C LYS A 25 -18.25 -12.25 0.23
N GLN A 26 -17.97 -13.24 1.07
CA GLN A 26 -18.67 -13.42 2.35
C GLN A 26 -18.45 -12.22 3.29
N ALA A 27 -17.20 -11.77 3.44
CA ALA A 27 -16.87 -10.61 4.27
C ALA A 27 -17.60 -9.34 3.80
N PHE A 28 -17.69 -9.11 2.50
CA PHE A 28 -18.41 -7.98 1.91
C PHE A 28 -19.92 -8.05 2.10
N MET A 29 -20.53 -9.23 2.08
CA MET A 29 -21.95 -9.38 2.37
C MET A 29 -22.26 -8.96 3.81
N ALA A 30 -21.43 -9.37 4.78
CA ALA A 30 -21.55 -8.94 6.17
C ALA A 30 -21.34 -7.43 6.33
N TYR A 31 -20.31 -6.89 5.66
CA TYR A 31 -20.02 -5.45 5.63
C TYR A 31 -21.19 -4.63 5.10
N ARG A 32 -21.76 -5.00 3.95
CA ARG A 32 -22.91 -4.31 3.36
C ARG A 32 -24.13 -4.35 4.27
N THR A 33 -24.32 -5.45 4.98
CA THR A 33 -25.42 -5.58 5.95
C THR A 33 -25.18 -4.66 7.15
N LEU A 34 -23.96 -4.62 7.68
CA LEU A 34 -23.58 -3.78 8.81
C LEU A 34 -23.77 -2.28 8.53
N ILE A 35 -23.23 -1.76 7.42
CA ILE A 35 -23.32 -0.34 7.07
C ILE A 35 -24.75 0.15 6.79
N ARG A 36 -25.68 -0.76 6.45
CA ARG A 36 -27.10 -0.44 6.24
C ARG A 36 -27.85 -0.26 7.56
N ILE A 37 -27.43 -0.98 8.59
CA ILE A 37 -28.16 -1.06 9.87
C ILE A 37 -27.56 -0.13 10.91
N ARG A 38 -26.27 0.20 10.80
CA ARG A 38 -25.55 1.05 11.75
C ARG A 38 -25.01 2.27 11.02
N LYS A 39 -25.24 3.46 11.59
CA LYS A 39 -24.47 4.66 11.23
C LYS A 39 -23.06 4.49 11.76
N LEU A 40 -22.14 4.14 10.87
CA LEU A 40 -20.71 4.03 11.17
C LEU A 40 -19.98 5.24 10.62
N TRP A 41 -18.90 5.63 11.30
CA TRP A 41 -18.12 6.82 10.94
C TRP A 41 -17.42 6.66 9.59
N CYS A 42 -16.85 5.48 9.34
CA CYS A 42 -16.13 5.16 8.11
C CYS A 42 -16.05 3.64 7.89
N ASP A 43 -15.50 3.26 6.73
CA ASP A 43 -15.16 1.89 6.35
C ASP A 43 -14.28 1.18 7.38
N GLN A 44 -13.28 1.88 7.93
CA GLN A 44 -12.39 1.38 8.98
C GLN A 44 -13.15 0.88 10.21
N SER A 45 -14.18 1.62 10.65
CA SER A 45 -15.00 1.22 11.80
C SER A 45 -15.84 -0.02 11.51
N ALA A 46 -16.37 -0.14 10.29
CA ALA A 46 -17.15 -1.29 9.87
C ALA A 46 -16.28 -2.55 9.80
N TRP A 47 -15.12 -2.48 9.15
CA TRP A 47 -14.18 -3.60 9.08
C TRP A 47 -13.63 -3.98 10.46
N GLY A 48 -13.31 -2.99 11.30
CA GLY A 48 -12.86 -3.23 12.67
C GLY A 48 -13.90 -3.98 13.50
N MET A 49 -15.18 -3.62 13.38
CA MET A 49 -16.26 -4.29 14.09
C MET A 49 -16.45 -5.74 13.62
N LEU A 50 -16.44 -5.98 12.32
CA LEU A 50 -16.51 -7.34 11.76
C LEU A 50 -15.34 -8.20 12.21
N TYR A 51 -14.12 -7.65 12.20
CA TYR A 51 -12.92 -8.33 12.70
C TYR A 51 -13.05 -8.70 14.16
N LEU A 52 -13.43 -7.74 15.02
CA LEU A 52 -13.62 -7.99 16.44
C LEU A 52 -14.68 -9.06 16.69
N TRP A 53 -15.84 -9.01 16.02
CA TRP A 53 -16.88 -10.02 16.15
C TRP A 53 -16.45 -11.40 15.67
N SER A 54 -15.67 -11.45 14.58
CA SER A 54 -15.09 -12.69 14.05
C SER A 54 -14.17 -13.35 15.07
N ILE A 55 -13.22 -12.60 15.66
CA ILE A 55 -12.24 -13.18 16.59
C ILE A 55 -12.82 -13.47 17.98
N THR A 56 -13.79 -12.66 18.44
CA THR A 56 -14.46 -12.87 19.73
C THR A 56 -15.60 -13.88 19.67
N ARG A 57 -15.96 -14.35 18.46
CA ARG A 57 -17.12 -15.23 18.22
C ARG A 57 -18.41 -14.64 18.81
N ASN A 58 -18.62 -13.35 18.62
CA ASN A 58 -19.72 -12.62 19.24
C ASN A 58 -21.08 -13.14 18.75
N THR A 59 -21.86 -13.72 19.67
CA THR A 59 -23.19 -14.28 19.40
C THR A 59 -24.32 -13.24 19.45
N SER A 60 -24.05 -12.02 19.92
CA SER A 60 -25.02 -10.92 19.93
C SER A 60 -25.15 -10.22 18.57
N ALA A 61 -24.18 -10.40 17.66
CA ALA A 61 -24.29 -9.91 16.29
C ALA A 61 -25.38 -10.68 15.52
N THR A 62 -26.06 -10.04 14.58
CA THR A 62 -27.04 -10.73 13.73
C THR A 62 -26.34 -11.78 12.85
N PRO A 63 -26.94 -12.95 12.57
CA PRO A 63 -26.31 -14.01 11.78
C PRO A 63 -25.75 -13.53 10.43
N ALA A 64 -26.43 -12.60 9.77
CA ALA A 64 -26.00 -12.03 8.49
C ALA A 64 -24.73 -11.16 8.57
N MET A 65 -24.31 -10.73 9.77
CA MET A 65 -23.07 -9.99 10.01
C MET A 65 -21.98 -10.84 10.68
N ARG A 66 -22.29 -12.10 11.04
CA ARG A 66 -21.32 -12.97 11.69
C ARG A 66 -20.37 -13.54 10.65
N LEU A 67 -19.09 -13.28 10.84
CA LEU A 67 -18.03 -13.92 10.07
C LEU A 67 -17.47 -15.10 10.86
N PRO A 68 -17.16 -16.23 10.19
CA PRO A 68 -16.51 -17.36 10.83
C PRO A 68 -15.16 -16.94 11.44
N PHE A 69 -14.86 -17.49 12.62
CA PHE A 69 -13.54 -17.35 13.21
C PHE A 69 -12.45 -17.81 12.23
N GLY A 70 -11.40 -17.00 12.06
CA GLY A 70 -10.31 -17.27 11.13
C GLY A 70 -10.58 -16.89 9.67
N LEU A 71 -11.77 -16.41 9.29
CA LEU A 71 -12.01 -15.91 7.93
C LEU A 71 -11.19 -14.64 7.64
N MET A 72 -10.98 -13.82 8.66
CA MET A 72 -10.20 -12.59 8.59
C MET A 72 -9.16 -12.53 9.70
N GLY A 73 -8.00 -11.96 9.35
CA GLY A 73 -6.85 -11.82 10.22
C GLY A 73 -6.05 -10.57 9.88
N LEU A 74 -5.02 -10.29 10.66
CA LEU A 74 -4.12 -9.16 10.46
C LEU A 74 -2.79 -9.64 9.86
N ASP A 75 -2.20 -8.83 9.00
CA ASP A 75 -0.83 -9.01 8.53
C ASP A 75 0.17 -8.53 9.60
N VAL A 76 0.23 -9.24 10.72
CA VAL A 76 1.03 -8.86 11.91
C VAL A 76 2.52 -8.72 11.58
N HIS A 77 3.01 -9.48 10.60
CA HIS A 77 4.41 -9.48 10.19
C HIS A 77 4.71 -8.49 9.06
N ASN A 78 3.71 -7.73 8.56
CA ASN A 78 3.84 -6.79 7.46
C ASN A 78 4.47 -7.43 6.21
N SER A 79 4.00 -8.64 5.86
CA SER A 79 4.45 -9.37 4.67
C SER A 79 3.84 -8.80 3.39
N PHE A 80 2.65 -8.21 3.50
CA PHE A 80 1.92 -7.62 2.39
C PHE A 80 1.80 -6.12 2.54
N PHE A 81 1.39 -5.63 3.71
CA PHE A 81 1.06 -4.22 3.93
C PHE A 81 1.94 -3.60 4.98
N LEU A 82 2.45 -2.40 4.69
CA LEU A 82 3.04 -1.53 5.69
C LEU A 82 2.30 -0.18 5.70
N SER A 83 1.66 0.12 6.83
CA SER A 83 1.07 1.43 7.11
C SER A 83 2.18 2.40 7.49
N LEU A 84 2.38 3.43 6.67
CA LEU A 84 3.40 4.44 6.88
C LEU A 84 2.99 5.54 7.89
N HIS A 85 1.77 5.46 8.45
CA HIS A 85 1.31 6.41 9.46
C HIS A 85 2.33 6.58 10.59
N SER A 86 2.72 7.82 10.85
CA SER A 86 3.68 8.20 11.90
C SER A 86 5.10 7.65 11.72
N MET A 87 5.44 7.15 10.54
CA MET A 87 6.81 6.79 10.17
C MET A 87 7.53 7.98 9.53
N SER A 88 8.84 8.08 9.74
CA SER A 88 9.69 9.08 9.09
C SER A 88 11.00 8.50 8.57
N LEU A 89 11.51 9.10 7.48
CA LEU A 89 12.85 8.82 6.96
C LEU A 89 13.93 9.09 8.01
N GLY A 90 15.00 8.29 7.97
CA GLY A 90 16.15 8.37 8.88
C GLY A 90 15.89 7.84 10.29
N ARG A 91 14.62 7.74 10.71
CA ARG A 91 14.22 7.18 12.02
C ARG A 91 13.64 5.79 11.93
N ASN A 92 12.66 5.59 11.04
CA ASN A 92 11.97 4.30 10.89
C ASN A 92 12.30 3.64 9.55
N ILE A 93 12.55 4.46 8.53
CA ILE A 93 12.83 4.02 7.16
C ILE A 93 14.20 4.55 6.78
N ARG A 94 15.11 3.66 6.39
CA ARG A 94 16.42 4.01 5.84
C ARG A 94 16.44 3.65 4.37
N LEU A 95 16.61 4.63 3.50
CA LEU A 95 16.75 4.39 2.06
C LEU A 95 18.13 3.79 1.78
N ILE A 96 18.16 2.79 0.91
CA ILE A 96 19.38 2.21 0.37
C ILE A 96 19.72 3.03 -0.88
N SER A 97 20.99 3.43 -1.02
CA SER A 97 21.42 4.26 -2.16
C SER A 97 21.01 3.63 -3.50
N PRO A 98 20.51 4.41 -4.48
CA PRO A 98 20.21 3.92 -5.82
C PRO A 98 21.41 3.25 -6.50
N SER A 99 22.63 3.74 -6.24
CA SER A 99 23.88 3.14 -6.75
C SER A 99 24.28 1.83 -6.07
N ALA A 100 23.66 1.48 -4.94
CA ALA A 100 23.83 0.18 -4.29
C ALA A 100 22.82 -0.86 -4.80
N ILE A 101 21.86 -0.46 -5.64
CA ILE A 101 20.89 -1.38 -6.28
C ILE A 101 21.62 -2.36 -7.19
N ASP A 102 22.66 -1.93 -7.92
CA ASP A 102 23.51 -2.83 -8.72
C ASP A 102 24.12 -3.96 -7.87
N GLY A 103 24.55 -3.65 -6.65
CA GLY A 103 25.07 -4.66 -5.71
C GLY A 103 23.98 -5.54 -5.07
N ALA A 104 22.76 -5.02 -4.91
CA ALA A 104 21.63 -5.73 -4.32
C ALA A 104 20.91 -6.66 -5.31
N VAL A 105 20.86 -6.29 -6.61
CA VAL A 105 20.26 -7.09 -7.68
C VAL A 105 21.09 -8.35 -7.97
N VAL A 106 22.41 -8.28 -7.81
CA VAL A 106 23.32 -9.43 -7.98
C VAL A 106 23.12 -10.51 -6.91
N ARG A 107 22.53 -10.17 -5.75
CA ARG A 107 22.34 -11.10 -4.61
C ARG A 107 20.91 -11.63 -4.49
N SER A 108 20.34 -12.12 -5.59
CA SER A 108 19.34 -13.21 -5.63
C SER A 108 18.29 -13.26 -4.49
N LYS A 109 17.68 -12.12 -4.13
CA LYS A 109 16.50 -12.09 -3.25
C LYS A 109 15.49 -11.05 -3.70
N LEU A 110 14.34 -11.60 -4.11
CA LEU A 110 13.12 -10.95 -4.62
C LEU A 110 13.28 -10.33 -6.02
N PRO A 111 12.27 -10.43 -6.91
CA PRO A 111 12.30 -9.77 -8.22
C PRO A 111 12.35 -8.24 -8.11
N PHE A 112 12.13 -7.68 -6.91
CA PHE A 112 12.29 -6.27 -6.59
C PHE A 112 12.85 -6.14 -5.16
N SER A 113 14.16 -5.92 -5.02
CA SER A 113 14.78 -5.64 -3.72
C SER A 113 14.11 -4.39 -3.14
N LEU A 114 13.65 -4.45 -1.88
CA LEU A 114 13.23 -3.25 -1.18
C LEU A 114 14.44 -2.30 -1.14
N PHE A 115 14.30 -1.12 -1.74
CA PHE A 115 15.34 -0.09 -1.74
C PHE A 115 15.37 0.70 -0.41
N PHE A 116 14.82 0.12 0.66
CA PHE A 116 14.81 0.68 1.99
C PHE A 116 14.78 -0.41 3.06
N ASP A 117 15.38 -0.11 4.21
CA ASP A 117 15.28 -0.90 5.42
C ASP A 117 14.21 -0.32 6.35
N LEU A 118 13.51 -1.21 7.03
CA LEU A 118 12.59 -0.89 8.12
C LEU A 118 13.32 -1.14 9.44
N LEU A 119 13.78 -0.06 10.07
CA LEU A 119 14.68 -0.14 11.23
C LEU A 119 14.04 -0.78 12.47
N ASP A 120 12.73 -0.56 12.65
CA ASP A 120 11.96 -1.14 13.75
C ASP A 120 11.41 -2.55 13.42
N PHE A 121 11.46 -2.97 12.16
CA PHE A 121 10.84 -4.21 11.66
C PHE A 121 11.76 -4.92 10.66
N PRO A 122 12.91 -5.46 11.10
CA PRO A 122 13.97 -5.96 10.21
C PRO A 122 13.56 -7.20 9.39
N HIS A 123 12.45 -7.86 9.74
CA HIS A 123 11.92 -9.02 9.01
C HIS A 123 10.72 -8.69 8.12
N ALA A 124 10.21 -7.46 8.18
CA ALA A 124 9.08 -7.04 7.35
C ALA A 124 9.51 -6.93 5.88
N THR A 125 8.69 -7.47 4.98
CA THR A 125 8.94 -7.48 3.53
C THR A 125 7.70 -7.02 2.76
N PRO A 126 7.17 -5.81 3.05
CA PRO A 126 5.87 -5.41 2.55
C PRO A 126 5.87 -5.26 1.04
N ALA A 127 4.91 -5.91 0.39
CA ALA A 127 4.64 -5.70 -1.04
C ALA A 127 3.96 -4.34 -1.32
N ILE A 128 3.25 -3.79 -0.34
CA ILE A 128 2.40 -2.60 -0.47
C ILE A 128 2.72 -1.62 0.64
N LEU A 129 3.11 -0.40 0.24
CA LEU A 129 3.25 0.75 1.13
C LEU A 129 1.96 1.57 1.12
N HIS A 130 1.31 1.69 2.26
CA HIS A 130 0.08 2.47 2.41
C HIS A 130 0.37 3.80 3.12
N PHE A 131 0.12 4.91 2.44
CA PHE A 131 0.39 6.28 2.91
C PHE A 131 -0.81 6.87 3.70
N ASN A 132 -1.39 6.09 4.61
CA ASN A 132 -2.55 6.52 5.39
C ASN A 132 -2.22 7.63 6.38
N GLY A 133 -3.03 8.69 6.39
CA GLY A 133 -2.98 9.75 7.42
C GLY A 133 -1.74 10.65 7.40
N ILE A 134 -0.88 10.57 6.37
CA ILE A 134 0.42 11.28 6.35
C ILE A 134 0.32 12.70 5.78
N GLY A 135 -0.78 13.06 5.12
CA GLY A 135 -0.99 14.41 4.58
C GLY A 135 0.18 14.89 3.69
N ARG A 136 0.58 16.17 3.79
CA ARG A 136 1.69 16.75 3.01
C ARG A 136 3.04 16.06 3.22
N LYS A 137 3.33 15.54 4.43
CA LYS A 137 4.57 14.80 4.72
C LYS A 137 4.64 13.49 3.91
N GLY A 138 3.48 12.92 3.58
CA GLY A 138 3.37 11.71 2.77
C GLY A 138 3.73 11.95 1.31
N ALA A 139 3.39 13.12 0.77
CA ALA A 139 3.79 13.51 -0.59
C ALA A 139 5.31 13.59 -0.73
N VAL A 140 5.99 14.26 0.21
CA VAL A 140 7.47 14.35 0.23
C VAL A 140 8.11 12.97 0.35
N LEU A 141 7.58 12.11 1.22
CA LEU A 141 8.06 10.74 1.37
C LEU A 141 7.87 9.92 0.08
N LEU A 142 6.71 10.04 -0.55
CA LEU A 142 6.39 9.37 -1.80
C LEU A 142 7.33 9.81 -2.93
N GLU A 143 7.57 11.12 -3.06
CA GLU A 143 8.54 11.66 -4.01
C GLU A 143 9.94 11.11 -3.77
N THR A 144 10.38 11.09 -2.51
CA THR A 144 11.71 10.56 -2.15
C THR A 144 11.82 9.07 -2.49
N LEU A 145 10.80 8.27 -2.16
CA LEU A 145 10.76 6.83 -2.47
C LEU A 145 10.73 6.58 -3.98
N ARG A 146 9.99 7.41 -4.73
CA ARG A 146 9.90 7.31 -6.19
C ARG A 146 11.28 7.44 -6.84
N ASN A 147 12.15 8.30 -6.32
CA ASN A 147 13.51 8.48 -6.84
C ASN A 147 14.40 7.23 -6.70
N HIS A 148 13.96 6.23 -5.95
CA HIS A 148 14.68 4.96 -5.74
C HIS A 148 14.02 3.79 -6.47
N THR A 149 12.99 4.05 -7.28
CA THR A 149 12.37 3.02 -8.13
C THR A 149 13.22 2.74 -9.37
N SER A 150 13.19 1.50 -9.85
CA SER A 150 14.02 1.06 -10.99
C SER A 150 13.83 1.93 -12.24
N TRP A 151 12.59 2.30 -12.58
CA TRP A 151 12.32 3.16 -13.73
C TRP A 151 12.93 4.56 -13.58
N PHE A 152 12.92 5.12 -12.37
CA PHE A 152 13.49 6.44 -12.12
C PHE A 152 15.00 6.41 -12.27
N VAL A 153 15.65 5.38 -11.73
CA VAL A 153 17.09 5.14 -11.87
C VAL A 153 17.46 4.99 -13.35
N GLU A 154 16.73 4.16 -14.11
CA GLU A 154 16.98 3.99 -15.55
C GLU A 154 16.76 5.29 -16.35
N ALA A 155 15.71 6.04 -16.04
CA ALA A 155 15.44 7.33 -16.70
C ALA A 155 16.54 8.36 -16.43
N HIS A 156 17.21 8.29 -15.28
CA HIS A 156 18.26 9.23 -14.89
C HIS A 156 19.69 8.71 -15.12
N ARG A 157 19.86 7.56 -15.78
CA ARG A 157 21.20 6.97 -16.01
C ARG A 157 22.10 7.87 -16.87
N ASN A 158 21.51 8.60 -17.82
CA ASN A 158 22.18 9.60 -18.66
C ASN A 158 21.16 10.56 -19.31
N GLU A 159 21.65 11.65 -19.88
CA GLU A 159 20.80 12.70 -20.48
C GLU A 159 19.92 12.17 -21.63
N ALA A 160 20.46 11.29 -22.48
CA ALA A 160 19.70 10.70 -23.58
C ALA A 160 18.52 9.83 -23.08
N ALA A 161 18.74 9.04 -22.02
CA ALA A 161 17.69 8.25 -21.39
C ALA A 161 16.61 9.13 -20.76
N LEU A 162 17.00 10.24 -20.12
CA LEU A 162 16.07 11.19 -19.52
C LEU A 162 15.22 11.88 -20.58
N LEU A 163 15.85 12.35 -21.67
CA LEU A 163 15.16 12.95 -22.80
C LEU A 163 14.16 11.97 -23.43
N LYS A 164 14.58 10.73 -23.65
CA LYS A 164 13.70 9.66 -24.17
C LYS A 164 12.54 9.37 -23.24
N ALA A 165 12.77 9.28 -21.94
CA ALA A 165 11.73 9.06 -20.95
C ALA A 165 10.71 10.23 -20.91
N ARG A 166 11.20 11.47 -20.95
CA ARG A 166 10.35 12.68 -21.03
C ARG A 166 9.51 12.69 -22.30
N GLU A 167 10.12 12.45 -23.46
CA GLU A 167 9.42 12.39 -24.73
C GLU A 167 8.34 11.31 -24.72
N TRP A 168 8.68 10.11 -24.24
CA TRP A 168 7.74 9.00 -24.12
C TRP A 168 6.58 9.36 -23.19
N LEU A 169 6.82 9.90 -21.99
CA LEU A 169 5.74 10.27 -21.07
C LEU A 169 4.87 11.42 -21.58
N GLN A 170 5.44 12.34 -22.36
CA GLN A 170 4.70 13.48 -22.92
C GLN A 170 3.87 13.10 -24.14
N ARG A 171 4.39 12.25 -25.03
CA ARG A 171 3.84 12.03 -26.37
C ARG A 171 3.51 10.58 -26.69
N GLY A 172 4.18 9.61 -26.07
CA GLY A 172 4.07 8.18 -26.41
C GLY A 172 3.26 7.34 -25.41
N ALA A 173 3.25 7.70 -24.14
CA ALA A 173 2.64 6.90 -23.08
C ALA A 173 1.12 7.08 -23.06
N ARG A 174 0.40 5.96 -23.09
CA ARG A 174 -1.07 5.89 -23.04
C ARG A 174 -1.48 5.14 -21.80
N VAL A 175 -2.53 5.61 -21.14
CA VAL A 175 -3.11 4.99 -19.95
C VAL A 175 -4.58 4.69 -20.17
N SER A 176 -5.02 3.54 -19.68
CA SER A 176 -6.44 3.18 -19.66
C SER A 176 -7.08 3.74 -18.40
N LEU A 177 -7.92 4.76 -18.56
CA LEU A 177 -8.72 5.31 -17.47
C LEU A 177 -10.04 4.55 -17.37
N HIS A 178 -10.23 3.84 -16.26
CA HIS A 178 -11.48 3.16 -15.96
C HIS A 178 -12.31 4.03 -15.01
N GLY A 179 -13.49 4.46 -15.49
CA GLY A 179 -14.48 5.10 -14.63
C GLY A 179 -15.21 4.08 -13.74
N ILE A 180 -16.04 4.58 -12.82
CA ILE A 180 -16.83 3.77 -11.87
C ILE A 180 -17.71 2.73 -12.58
N GLY A 181 -18.14 2.99 -13.82
CA GLY A 181 -18.91 2.06 -14.66
C GLY A 181 -18.09 1.04 -15.45
N GLY A 182 -16.78 0.92 -15.23
CA GLY A 182 -15.90 -0.08 -15.85
C GLY A 182 -15.51 0.19 -17.31
N LYS A 183 -16.22 1.08 -18.02
CA LYS A 183 -15.81 1.53 -19.37
C LYS A 183 -14.46 2.23 -19.28
N GLY A 184 -13.47 1.64 -19.94
CA GLY A 184 -12.13 2.20 -20.10
C GLY A 184 -12.07 3.19 -21.25
N LYS A 185 -11.41 4.32 -21.06
CA LYS A 185 -10.99 5.21 -22.15
C LYS A 185 -9.47 5.29 -22.14
N GLU A 186 -8.87 5.05 -23.29
CA GLU A 186 -7.43 5.25 -23.45
C GLU A 186 -7.15 6.75 -23.67
N VAL A 187 -6.23 7.30 -22.89
CA VAL A 187 -5.81 8.70 -22.97
C VAL A 187 -4.29 8.80 -22.91
N LEU A 188 -3.73 9.89 -23.45
CA LEU A 188 -2.32 10.18 -23.26
C LEU A 188 -2.04 10.45 -21.78
N TYR A 189 -0.93 9.91 -21.29
CA TYR A 189 -0.48 10.10 -19.91
C TYR A 189 -0.35 11.60 -19.58
N SER A 190 0.19 12.39 -20.50
CA SER A 190 0.33 13.85 -20.37
C SER A 190 -1.00 14.61 -20.22
N GLY A 191 -2.11 14.03 -20.69
CA GLY A 191 -3.45 14.59 -20.51
C GLY A 191 -4.01 14.37 -19.10
N VAL A 192 -3.44 13.44 -18.33
CA VAL A 192 -3.88 13.10 -16.96
C VAL A 192 -2.88 13.65 -15.93
N CYS A 193 -1.59 13.49 -16.20
CA CYS A 193 -0.49 13.95 -15.39
C CYS A 193 0.24 15.06 -16.14
N ARG A 194 0.16 16.31 -15.66
CA ARG A 194 0.96 17.41 -16.24
C ARG A 194 2.44 17.08 -16.06
N ALA A 195 3.10 16.67 -17.14
CA ALA A 195 4.47 16.19 -17.18
C ALA A 195 5.55 17.24 -16.80
N GLY A 196 5.16 18.43 -16.33
CA GLY A 196 6.08 19.51 -15.94
C GLY A 196 6.32 19.66 -14.44
N ALA A 197 5.63 18.90 -13.58
CA ALA A 197 5.75 19.14 -12.13
C ALA A 197 6.82 18.28 -11.43
N PHE A 198 7.22 17.12 -11.97
CA PHE A 198 8.01 16.15 -11.18
C PHE A 198 8.91 15.16 -11.96
N LEU A 199 9.49 15.52 -13.12
CA LEU A 199 10.55 14.74 -13.79
C LEU A 199 11.85 15.53 -13.90
#